data_AF-A0A6V8K2Y6-F1
#
_entry.id   AF-A0A6V8K2Y6-F1
#
_cell.length_a   1.000
_cell.length_b   1.000
_cell.length_c   1.000
_cell.angle_alpha   90.00
_cell.angle_beta   90.00
_cell.angle_gamma   90.00
#
_symmetry.space_group_name_H-M   'P 1'
#
loop_
_entity.id
_entity.type
_entity.pdbx_description
1 polymer ?
#
loop_
_entity_poly.entity_id
_entity_poly.type
_entity_poly.pdbx_seq_one_letter_code
_entity_poly.pdbx_strand_id
1 'polypeptide(L)'
;MTVDWTNSFAVFEQAAHDAAFADIIRQEAKRTILCPPDQATRVRWLIDQAGIADILTVVESQWVPAGTLLVVDQQAIEAEFQEDLRRPFRL
;
A
#
# COMPACT_ATOMS: atom_id res chain seq x y z
N MET A 1 9.87 -18.04 -0.64
CA MET A 1 8.66 -18.08 -1.48
C MET A 1 8.50 -16.70 -2.09
N THR A 2 8.92 -16.54 -3.34
CA THR A 2 8.82 -15.29 -4.09
C THR A 2 7.40 -15.23 -4.64
N VAL A 3 6.57 -14.33 -4.10
CA VAL A 3 5.23 -14.09 -4.64
C VAL A 3 5.42 -13.34 -5.95
N ASP A 4 5.02 -13.93 -7.07
CA ASP A 4 5.09 -13.34 -8.39
C ASP A 4 3.92 -12.35 -8.53
N TRP A 5 4.21 -11.06 -8.43
CA TRP A 5 3.23 -9.96 -8.38
C TRP A 5 2.80 -9.47 -9.77
N THR A 6 2.90 -10.31 -10.80
CA THR A 6 2.61 -9.96 -12.20
C THR A 6 1.14 -9.63 -12.47
N ASN A 7 0.23 -9.83 -11.51
CA ASN A 7 -1.17 -9.41 -11.61
C ASN A 7 -1.72 -8.80 -10.30
N SER A 8 -0.95 -7.89 -9.71
CA SER A 8 -1.21 -7.27 -8.41
C SER A 8 -2.58 -6.63 -8.26
N PHE A 9 -3.14 -6.08 -9.34
CA PHE A 9 -4.43 -5.37 -9.29
C PHE A 9 -5.62 -6.33 -9.11
N ALA A 10 -5.68 -7.41 -9.90
CA ALA A 10 -6.77 -8.39 -9.79
C ALA A 10 -6.75 -9.11 -8.42
N VAL A 11 -5.55 -9.37 -7.90
CA VAL A 11 -5.37 -9.93 -6.56
C VAL A 11 -5.84 -8.95 -5.49
N PHE A 12 -5.55 -7.65 -5.64
CA PHE A 12 -6.06 -6.62 -4.73
C PHE A 12 -7.58 -6.49 -4.78
N GLU A 13 -8.18 -6.48 -5.97
CA GLU A 13 -9.63 -6.40 -6.14
C GLU A 13 -10.32 -7.59 -5.45
N GLN A 14 -9.79 -8.80 -5.63
CA GLN A 14 -10.30 -9.99 -4.96
C GLN A 14 -10.08 -9.97 -3.44
N ALA A 15 -8.92 -9.49 -2.97
CA ALA A 15 -8.62 -9.38 -1.54
C ALA A 15 -9.44 -8.28 -0.84
N ALA A 16 -9.73 -7.16 -1.50
CA ALA A 16 -10.54 -6.08 -0.96
C ALA A 16 -11.99 -6.51 -0.67
N HIS A 17 -12.49 -7.53 -1.39
CA HIS A 17 -13.79 -8.13 -1.14
C HIS A 17 -13.78 -9.17 0.00
N ASP A 18 -12.61 -9.63 0.46
CA ASP A 18 -12.49 -10.60 1.53
C ASP A 18 -12.52 -9.92 2.90
N ALA A 19 -13.52 -10.24 3.72
CA ALA A 19 -13.67 -9.66 5.07
C ALA A 19 -12.44 -9.88 5.98
N ALA A 20 -11.66 -10.94 5.73
CA ALA A 20 -10.42 -11.23 6.43
C ALA A 20 -9.29 -10.22 6.12
N PHE A 21 -9.28 -9.64 4.92
CA PHE A 21 -8.32 -8.60 4.55
C PHE A 21 -8.54 -7.33 5.38
N ALA A 22 -9.80 -6.95 5.60
CA ALA A 22 -10.15 -5.80 6.43
C ALA A 22 -9.68 -5.98 7.89
N ASP A 23 -9.76 -7.19 8.46
CA ASP A 23 -9.31 -7.45 9.83
C ASP A 23 -7.77 -7.48 9.97
N ILE A 24 -7.04 -8.00 8.98
CA ILE A 24 -5.57 -7.99 8.95
C ILE A 24 -5.04 -6.55 8.79
N ILE A 25 -5.70 -5.72 7.98
CA ILE A 25 -5.29 -4.31 7.83
C ILE A 25 -5.70 -3.47 9.04
N ARG A 26 -6.85 -3.75 9.68
CA ARG A 26 -7.25 -3.04 10.90
C ARG A 26 -6.29 -3.21 12.08
N GLN A 27 -5.63 -4.36 12.18
CA GLN A 27 -4.72 -4.65 13.30
C GLN A 27 -3.29 -4.18 13.05
N GLU A 28 -2.90 -3.91 11.79
CA GLU A 28 -1.52 -3.58 11.43
C GLU A 28 -1.42 -2.34 10.54
N ALA A 29 -1.06 -1.21 11.17
CA ALA A 29 -0.51 0.02 10.59
C ALA A 29 -1.30 0.68 9.43
N LYS A 30 -1.33 2.02 9.42
CA LYS A 30 -1.91 2.77 8.30
C LYS A 30 -1.06 2.55 7.05
N ARG A 31 -1.51 1.67 6.15
CA ARG A 31 -0.78 1.32 4.92
C ARG A 31 -1.11 2.31 3.82
N THR A 32 -0.11 2.65 3.01
CA THR A 32 -0.25 3.56 1.87
C THR A 32 -0.19 2.77 0.58
N ILE A 33 -1.18 2.92 -0.29
CA ILE A 33 -1.23 2.32 -1.62
C ILE A 33 -0.75 3.36 -2.61
N LEU A 34 0.37 3.07 -3.26
CA LEU A 34 0.87 3.81 -4.41
C LEU A 34 0.28 3.22 -5.67
N CYS A 35 -0.35 4.06 -6.48
CA CYS A 35 -0.99 3.63 -7.72
C CYS A 35 -0.71 4.61 -8.87
N PRO A 36 -0.80 4.13 -10.12
CA PRO A 36 -0.76 4.97 -11.30
C PRO A 36 -1.92 6.00 -11.30
N PRO A 37 -1.71 7.23 -11.79
CA PRO A 37 -2.73 8.29 -11.77
C PRO A 37 -4.03 7.90 -12.50
N ASP A 38 -3.92 7.11 -13.57
CA ASP A 38 -5.06 6.58 -14.35
C ASP A 38 -5.94 5.61 -13.56
N GLN A 39 -5.41 5.01 -12.49
CA GLN A 39 -6.12 4.01 -11.68
C GLN A 39 -6.55 4.54 -10.31
N ALA A 40 -6.05 5.71 -9.90
CA ALA A 40 -6.29 6.31 -8.60
C ALA A 40 -7.76 6.44 -8.23
N THR A 41 -8.59 6.91 -9.17
CA THR A 41 -10.04 7.06 -8.98
C THR A 41 -10.71 5.71 -8.71
N ARG A 42 -10.33 4.67 -9.45
CA ARG A 42 -10.88 3.31 -9.28
C ARG A 42 -10.45 2.69 -7.96
N VAL A 43 -9.19 2.84 -7.58
CA VAL A 43 -8.63 2.32 -6.32
C VAL A 43 -9.31 2.99 -5.13
N ARG A 44 -9.46 4.32 -5.15
CA ARG A 44 -10.20 5.05 -4.10
C ARG A 44 -11.65 4.58 -3.98
N TRP A 45 -12.33 4.38 -5.11
CA TRP A 45 -13.70 3.86 -5.12
C TRP A 45 -13.80 2.46 -4.50
N LEU A 46 -12.87 1.55 -4.83
CA LEU A 46 -12.84 0.19 -4.25
C LEU A 46 -12.60 0.22 -2.73
N ILE A 47 -11.70 1.08 -2.26
CA ILE A 47 -11.39 1.22 -0.83
C ILE A 47 -12.58 1.79 -0.05
N ASP A 48 -13.30 2.74 -0.64
CA ASP A 48 -14.53 3.30 -0.08
C ASP A 48 -15.64 2.24 0.01
N GLN A 49 -15.84 1.46 -1.06
CA GLN A 49 -16.79 0.34 -1.07
C GLN A 49 -16.44 -0.76 -0.06
N ALA A 50 -15.15 -1.01 0.16
CA ALA A 50 -14.66 -1.98 1.15
C ALA A 50 -14.75 -1.48 2.60
N GLY A 51 -15.06 -0.19 2.83
CA GLY A 51 -15.20 0.38 4.17
C GLY A 51 -13.89 0.44 4.97
N ILE A 52 -12.76 0.55 4.27
CA ILE A 52 -11.39 0.57 4.82
C ILE A 52 -10.63 1.87 4.48
N ALA A 53 -11.36 2.91 4.09
CA ALA A 53 -10.79 4.23 3.76
C ALA A 53 -10.12 4.93 4.95
N ASP A 54 -10.43 4.53 6.18
CA ASP A 54 -9.87 5.06 7.42
C ASP A 54 -8.48 4.48 7.76
N ILE A 55 -8.16 3.31 7.21
CA ILE A 55 -6.90 2.58 7.47
C ILE A 55 -5.96 2.56 6.26
N LEU A 56 -6.46 2.86 5.04
CA LEU A 56 -5.66 2.93 3.81
C LEU A 56 -5.59 4.34 3.25
N THR A 57 -4.37 4.79 2.93
CA THR A 57 -4.14 6.05 2.20
C THR A 57 -3.79 5.75 0.75
N VAL A 58 -4.44 6.40 -0.21
CA VAL A 58 -4.11 6.24 -1.64
C VAL A 58 -3.29 7.42 -2.11
N VAL A 59 -2.08 7.15 -2.57
CA VAL A 59 -1.15 8.14 -3.14
C VAL A 59 -0.94 7.84 -4.62
N GLU A 60 -1.08 8.88 -5.43
CA GLU A 60 -0.87 8.81 -6.88
C GLU A 60 0.62 8.97 -7.16
N SER A 61 1.19 8.09 -7.99
CA SER A 61 2.62 8.12 -8.30
C SER A 61 2.87 7.76 -9.76
N GLN A 62 3.60 8.64 -10.44
CA GLN A 62 4.08 8.44 -11.82
C GLN A 62 5.19 7.39 -11.93
N TRP A 63 5.78 6.99 -10.79
CA TRP A 63 6.85 5.98 -10.76
C TRP A 63 6.31 4.56 -10.63
N VAL A 64 5.01 4.40 -10.38
CA VAL A 64 4.36 3.09 -10.33
C VAL A 64 4.04 2.66 -11.76
N PRO A 65 4.52 1.49 -12.22
CA PRO A 65 4.18 0.98 -13.53
C PRO A 65 2.67 0.80 -13.69
N ALA A 66 2.16 1.09 -14.89
CA ALA A 66 0.75 0.89 -15.21
C ALA A 66 0.30 -0.55 -14.91
N GLY A 67 -0.88 -0.71 -14.29
CA GLY A 67 -1.43 -2.02 -13.90
C GLY A 67 -0.85 -2.62 -12.61
N THR A 68 0.09 -1.92 -11.96
CA THR A 68 0.67 -2.37 -10.69
C THR A 68 0.19 -1.48 -9.55
N LEU A 69 -0.01 -2.06 -8.37
CA LEU A 69 -0.23 -1.34 -7.12
C LEU A 69 0.90 -1.70 -6.17
N LEU A 70 1.45 -0.72 -5.49
CA LEU A 70 2.45 -0.96 -4.44
C LEU A 70 1.84 -0.60 -3.10
N VAL A 71 1.85 -1.54 -2.16
CA VAL A 71 1.44 -1.28 -0.78
C VAL A 71 2.71 -1.05 0.04
N VAL A 72 2.82 0.13 0.64
CA VAL A 72 3.96 0.52 1.47
C VAL A 72 3.49 0.87 2.87
N ASP A 73 4.28 0.45 3.85
CA ASP A 73 4.16 0.96 5.21
C ASP A 73 5.02 2.23 5.32
N GLN A 74 4.36 3.37 5.21
CA GLN A 74 5.05 4.66 5.25
C GLN A 74 5.69 4.92 6.62
N GLN A 75 5.10 4.38 7.70
CA GLN A 75 5.65 4.55 9.05
C GLN A 75 6.93 3.72 9.22
N ALA A 76 6.95 2.50 8.68
CA ALA A 76 8.16 1.67 8.69
C ALA A 76 9.31 2.33 7.90
N ILE A 77 9.02 2.88 6.72
CA ILE A 77 10.01 3.60 5.90
C ILE A 77 10.54 4.83 6.64
N GLU A 78 9.65 5.62 7.25
CA GLU A 78 10.06 6.82 7.99
C GLU A 78 10.86 6.46 9.24
N ALA A 79 10.51 5.39 9.95
CA ALA A 79 11.26 4.88 11.09
C ALA A 79 12.67 4.41 10.70
N GLU A 80 12.80 3.63 9.63
CA GLU A 80 14.09 3.17 9.10
C GLU A 80 14.96 4.36 8.67
N PHE A 81 14.38 5.34 7.98
CA PHE A 81 15.09 6.54 7.55
C PHE A 81 15.58 7.38 8.74
N GLN A 82 14.76 7.54 9.78
CA GLN A 82 15.15 8.23 11.01
C GLN A 82 16.24 7.47 11.77
N GLU A 83 16.21 6.14 11.76
CA GLU A 83 17.23 5.32 12.38
C GLU A 83 18.56 5.42 11.63
N ASP A 84 18.55 5.36 10.30
CA ASP A 84 19.75 5.51 9.48
C ASP A 84 20.38 6.91 9.62
N LEU A 85 19.57 7.97 9.70
CA LEU A 85 20.07 9.33 10.00
C LEU A 85 20.70 9.47 11.39
N ARG A 86 20.27 8.64 12.34
CA ARG A 86 20.77 8.63 13.72
C ARG A 86 21.99 7.73 13.91
N ARG A 87 22.37 6.93 12.92
CA ARG A 87 23.59 6.11 13.01
C ARG A 87 24.81 7.02 13.04
N PRO A 88 25.66 6.95 14.09
CA PRO A 88 26.91 7.68 14.07
C PRO A 88 27.77 7.13 12.94
N PHE A 89 28.14 7.99 11.99
CA PHE A 89 29.12 7.68 10.94
C PHE A 89 30.38 7.11 11.62
N ARG A 90 30.59 5.80 11.49
CA ARG A 90 31.89 5.21 11.80
C ARG A 90 32.79 5.47 10.59
N LEU A 91 33.61 6.52 10.70
CA LEU A 91 34.79 6.75 9.86
C LEU A 91 35.89 5.74 10.22
#